data_AF-A0A920J9X2-F1
#
_entry.id   AF-A0A920J9X2-F1
#
_cell.length_a   1.000
_cell.length_b   1.000
_cell.length_c   1.000
_cell.angle_alpha   90.00
_cell.angle_beta   90.00
_cell.angle_gamma   90.00
#
_symmetry.space_group_name_H-M   'P 1'
#
loop_
_entity.id
_entity.type
_entity.pdbx_description
1 polymer ?
#
loop_
_entity_poly.entity_id
_entity_poly.type
_entity_poly.pdbx_seq_one_letter_code
_entity_poly.pdbx_strand_id
1 'polypeptide(L)' 'MRIAGYVMDRARALVVVLSKWDLVALPTQQKKAERLVFEKLNFIDFAPLVTVSALKGAEWMGFFV' A
#
# COMPACT_ATOMS: atom_id res chain seq x y z
N MET A 1 10.32 8.56 6.22
CA MET A 1 9.79 9.82 5.68
C MET A 1 10.53 10.35 4.44
N ARG A 2 11.85 10.18 4.31
CA ARG A 2 12.66 10.79 3.22
C ARG A 2 12.21 10.54 1.77
N ILE A 3 11.67 9.36 1.43
CA ILE A 3 11.33 9.04 0.02
C ILE A 3 9.92 9.47 -0.35
N ALA A 4 8.93 9.21 0.51
CA ALA A 4 7.53 9.50 0.20
C ALA A 4 7.21 11.00 0.22
N GLY A 5 7.86 11.79 1.09
CA GLY A 5 7.78 13.26 1.03
C GLY A 5 8.41 13.84 -0.24
N TYR A 6 9.48 13.22 -0.76
CA TYR A 6 10.12 13.64 -1.99
C TYR A 6 9.26 13.43 -3.24
N VAL A 7 8.37 12.42 -3.24
CA VAL A 7 7.41 12.20 -4.33
C VAL A 7 6.38 13.34 -4.38
N MET A 8 5.94 13.82 -3.21
CA MET A 8 5.04 14.98 -3.10
C MET A 8 5.67 16.25 -3.65
N ASP A 9 6.91 16.53 -3.27
CA ASP A 9 7.66 17.71 -3.75
C ASP A 9 7.84 17.72 -5.27
N ARG A 10 7.79 16.55 -5.92
CA ARG A 10 7.94 16.39 -7.37
C ARG A 10 6.64 16.22 -8.13
N ALA A 11 5.48 16.33 -7.46
CA ALA A 11 4.15 16.20 -8.06
C ALA A 11 4.01 14.99 -8.99
N ARG A 12 4.48 13.82 -8.55
CA ARG A 12 4.40 12.57 -9.32
C ARG A 12 3.22 11.72 -8.87
N ALA A 13 2.68 10.94 -9.80
CA ALA A 13 1.75 9.87 -9.47
C ALA A 13 2.42 8.87 -8.50
N LEU A 14 1.65 8.37 -7.54
CA LEU A 14 2.11 7.49 -6.48
C LEU A 14 1.11 6.36 -6.27
N VAL A 15 1.61 5.15 -6.08
CA VAL A 15 0.85 3.97 -5.67
C VAL A 15 1.58 3.34 -4.49
N VAL A 16 0.84 3.00 -3.43
CA VAL A 16 1.40 2.31 -2.26
C VAL A 16 1.16 0.83 -2.41
N VAL A 17 2.23 0.03 -2.40
CA VAL A 17 2.12 -1.43 -2.50
C VAL A 17 2.52 -2.06 -1.17
N LEU A 18 1.58 -2.78 -0.54
CA LEU A 18 1.82 -3.57 0.66
C LEU A 18 2.07 -5.03 0.28
N SER A 19 3.33 -5.44 0.36
CA SER A 19 3.77 -6.79 0.00
C SER A 19 3.67 -7.77 1.19
N LYS A 20 3.68 -9.08 0.87
CA LYS A 20 3.53 -10.22 1.79
C LYS A 20 2.15 -10.33 2.43
N TRP A 21 1.13 -9.88 1.70
CA TRP A 21 -0.26 -9.91 2.19
C TRP A 21 -0.74 -11.33 2.53
N ASP A 22 -0.13 -12.35 1.91
CA ASP A 22 -0.39 -13.76 2.19
C ASP A 22 -0.05 -14.21 3.62
N LEU A 23 0.74 -13.43 4.38
CA LEU A 23 1.05 -13.71 5.77
C LEU A 23 -0.06 -13.26 6.73
N VAL A 24 -1.03 -12.47 6.27
CA VAL A 24 -2.08 -11.89 7.11
C VAL A 24 -3.36 -12.73 7.01
N ALA A 25 -3.52 -13.69 7.91
CA ALA A 25 -4.58 -14.69 7.85
C ALA A 25 -5.93 -14.21 8.40
N LEU A 26 -5.95 -13.28 9.37
CA LEU A 26 -7.17 -12.86 10.05
C LEU A 26 -7.67 -11.49 9.54
N PRO A 27 -8.99 -11.33 9.31
CA PRO A 27 -9.57 -10.04 8.89
C PRO A 27 -9.27 -8.89 9.88
N THR A 28 -9.16 -9.20 11.17
CA THR A 28 -8.80 -8.22 12.20
C THR A 28 -7.35 -7.74 12.09
N GLN A 29 -6.44 -8.61 11.64
CA GLN A 29 -5.05 -8.25 11.39
C GLN A 29 -4.90 -7.43 10.10
N GLN A 30 -5.68 -7.76 9.07
CA GLN A 30 -5.74 -7.00 7.82
C GLN A 30 -6.15 -5.54 8.07
N LYS A 31 -7.27 -5.33 8.77
CA LYS A 31 -7.73 -3.99 9.15
C LYS A 31 -6.71 -3.22 10.00
N LYS A 32 -5.99 -3.89 10.89
CA LYS A 32 -4.91 -3.28 11.69
C LYS A 32 -3.73 -2.85 10.79
N ALA A 33 -3.35 -3.68 9.84
CA ALA A 33 -2.26 -3.37 8.91
C ALA A 33 -2.61 -2.19 8.01
N GLU A 34 -3.81 -2.17 7.41
CA GLU A 34 -4.30 -1.05 6.61
C GLU A 34 -4.32 0.25 7.43
N ARG A 35 -4.88 0.20 8.64
CA ARG A 35 -4.92 1.37 9.53
C ARG A 35 -3.53 1.90 9.85
N LEU A 36 -2.57 1.02 10.14
CA LEU A 36 -1.18 1.40 10.40
C LEU A 36 -0.53 2.07 9.18
N VAL A 37 -0.87 1.62 7.97
CA VAL A 37 -0.39 2.22 6.72
C VAL A 37 -0.95 3.64 6.58
N PHE A 38 -2.26 3.83 6.71
CA PHE A 38 -2.88 5.16 6.63
C PHE A 38 -2.42 6.11 7.74
N GLU A 39 -2.21 5.63 8.96
CA GLU A 39 -1.69 6.45 10.06
C GLU A 39 -0.24 6.90 9.80
N LYS A 40 0.61 6.04 9.22
CA LYS A 40 2.02 6.36 8.96
C LYS A 40 2.25 7.10 7.64
N LEU A 41 1.36 6.95 6.68
CA LEU A 41 1.45 7.50 5.33
C LEU A 41 0.32 8.50 5.03
N ASN A 42 -0.25 9.13 6.05
CA ASN A 42 -1.33 10.11 5.92
C ASN A 42 -1.03 11.28 4.98
N PHE A 43 0.24 11.64 4.79
CA PHE A 43 0.70 12.70 3.88
C PHE A 43 0.61 12.32 2.39
N ILE A 44 0.26 11.06 2.08
CA ILE A 44 0.03 10.53 0.73
C ILE A 44 -1.31 9.78 0.65
N ASP A 45 -2.33 10.27 1.36
CA ASP A 45 -3.68 9.69 1.43
C ASP A 45 -4.42 9.61 0.09
N PHE A 46 -4.05 10.44 -0.90
CA PHE A 46 -4.54 10.35 -2.27
C PHE A 46 -4.01 9.12 -3.04
N ALA A 47 -2.90 8.51 -2.58
CA ALA A 47 -2.28 7.40 -3.30
C ALA A 47 -3.06 6.10 -3.04
N PRO A 48 -3.48 5.36 -4.09
CA PRO A 48 -4.16 4.09 -3.88
C PRO A 48 -3.24 3.08 -3.20
N LEU A 49 -3.82 2.31 -2.27
CA LEU A 49 -3.16 1.21 -1.57
C LEU A 49 -3.52 -0.11 -2.26
N VAL A 50 -2.49 -0.84 -2.70
CA VAL A 50 -2.62 -2.17 -3.31
C VAL A 50 -1.92 -3.19 -2.43
N THR A 51 -2.60 -4.29 -2.10
CA THR A 51 -2.02 -5.39 -1.33
C THR A 51 -1.63 -6.52 -2.27
N VAL A 52 -0.43 -7.08 -2.10
CA VAL A 52 0.11 -8.09 -3.01
C VAL A 52 0.84 -9.20 -2.26
N SER A 53 0.91 -10.37 -2.87
CA SER A 53 1.87 -11.41 -2.48
C SER A 53 2.86 -11.63 -3.61
N ALA A 54 4.06 -11.06 -3.47
CA ALA A 54 5.13 -11.21 -4.46
C ALA A 54 5.56 -12.68 -4.65
N LEU A 55 5.39 -13.52 -3.61
CA LEU A 55 5.71 -14.95 -3.67
C LEU A 55 4.62 -15.77 -4.36
N LYS A 56 3.35 -15.38 -4.21
CA LYS A 56 2.21 -16.11 -4.80
C LYS A 56 1.74 -15.51 -6.13
N GLY A 57 2.36 -14.41 -6.60
CA GLY A 57 1.97 -13.71 -7.83
C GLY A 57 0.57 -13.11 -7.81
N ALA A 58 -0.08 -13.04 -6.64
CA ALA A 58 -1.50 -12.75 -6.54
C ALA A 58 -1.81 -11.23 -6.61
N GLU A 59 -2.79 -10.92 -7.46
CA GLU A 59 -3.62 -9.70 -7.57
C GLU A 59 -2.98 -8.38 -8.02
N TRP A 60 -2.18 -8.40 -9.09
CA TRP A 60 -1.83 -7.15 -9.80
C TRP A 60 -2.84 -6.78 -10.90
N MET A 61 -3.65 -7.73 -11.37
CA MET A 61 -4.52 -7.53 -12.56
C MET A 61 -5.74 -6.65 -12.30
N GLY A 62 -6.19 -6.49 -11.05
CA GLY A 62 -7.36 -5.66 -10.72
C GLY A 62 -7.10 -4.15 -10.65
N PHE A 63 -5.84 -3.73 -10.72
CA PHE A 63 -5.46 -2.31 -10.56
C PHE A 63 -5.33 -1.55 -11.91
N PHE A 64 -5.19 -2.26 -13.03
CA PHE A 64 -4.94 -1.67 -14.35
C PHE A 64 -6.12 -1.84 -15.35
N VAL A 65 -7.28 -2.29 -14.88
CA VAL A 65 -8.52 -2.44 -15.69
C VAL A 65 -9.57 -1.45 -15.22
#